data_AF-A0AAJ0MKJ3-F1
#
_entry.id   AF-A0AAJ0MKJ3-F1
#
_cell.length_a   1.000
_cell.length_b   1.000
_cell.length_c   1.000
_cell.angle_alpha   90.00
_cell.angle_beta   90.00
_cell.angle_gamma   90.00
#
_symmetry.space_group_name_H-M   'P 1'
#
loop_
_entity.id
_entity.type
_entity.pdbx_description
1 polymer ?
#
loop_
_entity_poly.entity_id
_entity_poly.type
_entity_poly.pdbx_seq_one_letter_code
_entity_poly.pdbx_strand_id
1 'polypeptide(L)'
;MELRQHLQIYNPILAYGNRLFAALLANDGATVYSIDTTGVQVFTRGSGIRQPRHQVLDKEGWGLEDVLPLSDAVTGGVPTDGFRVPTDGFRVPTDLIHDGAVCVNFSSYRNFDGPAIKEKASIYVPSIGNVTIAMLLRNLVRLIASRQVVQ
;
A
#
# COMPACT_ATOMS: atom_id res chain seq x y z
N MET A 1 4.82 2.77 -26.84
CA MET A 1 4.43 3.04 -25.44
C MET A 1 4.21 1.69 -24.79
N GLU A 2 5.29 1.07 -24.30
CA GLU A 2 5.23 -0.24 -23.63
C GLU A 2 4.42 -0.09 -22.35
N LEU A 3 3.29 -0.81 -22.25
CA LEU A 3 2.62 -1.01 -20.98
C LEU A 3 3.57 -1.83 -20.09
N ARG A 4 4.21 -1.19 -19.11
CA ARG A 4 4.77 -1.91 -17.96
C ARG A 4 3.61 -2.51 -17.18
N GLN A 5 3.27 -3.77 -17.45
CA GLN A 5 2.14 -4.49 -16.86
C GLN A 5 2.33 -4.89 -15.38
N HIS A 6 3.27 -4.28 -14.67
CA HIS A 6 3.58 -4.62 -13.29
C HIS A 6 3.30 -3.41 -12.41
N LEU A 7 2.07 -3.30 -11.91
CA LEU A 7 1.72 -2.32 -10.88
C LEU A 7 2.59 -2.62 -9.65
N GLN A 8 3.52 -1.72 -9.36
CA GLN A 8 4.40 -1.83 -8.19
C GLN A 8 3.85 -1.00 -7.05
N ILE A 9 3.53 -1.66 -5.93
CA ILE A 9 2.86 -1.02 -4.79
C ILE A 9 3.79 -1.00 -3.60
N TYR A 10 4.10 0.19 -3.11
CA TYR A 10 4.74 0.38 -1.81
C TYR A 10 3.69 0.38 -0.70
N ASN A 11 3.87 -0.44 0.34
CA ASN A 11 2.97 -0.54 1.50
C ASN A 11 3.74 -0.63 2.83
N PRO A 12 3.77 0.45 3.64
CA PRO A 12 4.42 0.44 4.94
C PRO A 12 3.50 -0.21 5.99
N ILE A 13 3.98 -1.28 6.61
CA ILE A 13 3.30 -2.00 7.69
C ILE A 13 3.86 -1.53 9.03
N LEU A 14 2.96 -1.24 9.97
CA LEU A 14 3.27 -1.27 11.41
C LEU A 14 2.23 -2.03 12.24
N ALA A 15 1.17 -2.55 11.62
CA ALA A 15 0.18 -3.39 12.29
C ALA A 15 -0.20 -4.58 11.40
N TYR A 16 -0.41 -5.75 12.04
CA TYR A 16 -0.72 -7.07 11.46
C TYR A 16 -1.79 -7.10 10.34
N GLY A 17 -2.59 -6.05 10.14
CA GLY A 17 -3.64 -5.97 9.12
C GLY A 17 -3.16 -5.71 7.68
N ASN A 18 -2.02 -5.05 7.46
CA ASN A 18 -1.64 -4.58 6.12
C ASN A 18 -1.00 -5.66 5.22
N ARG A 19 -0.63 -6.83 5.77
CA ARG A 19 -0.20 -7.99 4.96
C ARG A 19 -1.35 -8.55 4.12
N LEU A 20 -2.59 -8.45 4.60
CA LEU A 20 -3.78 -8.85 3.85
C LEU A 20 -3.99 -7.98 2.61
N PHE A 21 -3.71 -6.69 2.72
CA PHE A 21 -3.80 -5.75 1.60
C PHE A 21 -2.72 -6.04 0.54
N ALA A 22 -1.47 -6.24 0.95
CA ALA A 22 -0.39 -6.63 0.06
C ALA A 22 -0.66 -7.99 -0.64
N ALA A 23 -1.15 -8.96 0.11
CA ALA A 23 -1.58 -10.26 -0.40
C ALA A 23 -2.72 -10.17 -1.43
N LEU A 24 -3.72 -9.32 -1.19
CA LEU A 24 -4.86 -9.11 -2.08
C LEU A 24 -4.38 -8.54 -3.42
N LEU A 25 -3.58 -7.47 -3.36
CA LEU A 25 -3.04 -6.83 -4.55
C LEU A 25 -2.12 -7.76 -5.35
N ALA A 26 -1.28 -8.54 -4.66
CA ALA A 26 -0.44 -9.54 -5.31
C ALA A 26 -1.26 -10.68 -5.95
N ASN A 27 -2.38 -11.06 -5.36
CA ASN A 27 -3.33 -12.01 -5.98
C ASN A 27 -3.98 -11.45 -7.24
N ASP A 28 -4.14 -10.13 -7.34
CA ASP A 28 -4.65 -9.43 -8.52
C ASP A 28 -3.55 -9.15 -9.57
N GLY A 29 -2.32 -9.63 -9.33
CA GLY A 29 -1.21 -9.57 -10.30
C GLY A 29 -0.22 -8.44 -10.07
N ALA A 30 -0.40 -7.62 -9.03
CA ALA A 30 0.58 -6.60 -8.67
C ALA A 30 1.85 -7.23 -8.09
N THR A 31 2.97 -6.50 -8.22
CA THR A 31 4.17 -6.76 -7.41
C THR A 31 4.13 -5.79 -6.24
N VAL A 32 3.96 -6.28 -5.03
CA VAL A 32 3.82 -5.40 -3.85
C VAL A 32 5.08 -5.47 -3.02
N TYR A 33 5.74 -4.34 -2.86
CA TYR A 33 6.84 -4.17 -1.93
C TYR A 33 6.25 -3.68 -0.61
N SER A 34 6.22 -4.57 0.37
CA SER A 34 5.79 -4.24 1.71
C SER A 34 7.01 -3.98 2.57
N ILE A 35 7.11 -2.78 3.14
CA ILE A 35 8.19 -2.43 4.07
C ILE A 35 7.64 -2.37 5.48
N ASP A 36 8.43 -2.76 6.47
CA ASP A 36 8.15 -2.51 7.88
C ASP A 36 9.45 -2.23 8.64
N THR A 37 9.38 -2.16 9.96
CA THR A 37 10.58 -1.95 10.80
C THR A 37 11.55 -3.13 10.78
N THR A 38 11.16 -4.28 10.24
CA THR A 38 11.96 -5.51 10.17
C THR A 38 12.60 -5.71 8.79
N GLY A 39 12.10 -5.04 7.74
CA GLY A 39 12.72 -5.04 6.41
C GLY A 39 11.71 -4.93 5.27
N VAL A 40 12.14 -5.33 4.08
CA VAL A 40 11.32 -5.33 2.86
C VAL A 40 10.93 -6.75 2.48
N GLN A 41 9.65 -6.95 2.20
CA GLN A 41 9.09 -8.18 1.65
C GLN A 41 8.42 -7.89 0.31
N VAL A 42 8.52 -8.82 -0.64
CA VAL A 42 7.91 -8.72 -1.97
C VAL A 42 6.83 -9.77 -2.11
N PHE A 43 5.60 -9.31 -2.33
CA PHE A 43 4.45 -10.14 -2.62
C PHE A 43 4.24 -10.15 -4.14
N THR A 44 4.17 -11.33 -4.73
CA THR A 44 3.84 -11.50 -6.15
C THR A 44 2.82 -12.61 -6.32
N ARG A 45 2.15 -12.66 -7.48
CA ARG A 45 1.33 -13.83 -7.84
C ARG A 45 2.16 -15.12 -7.95
N GLY A 46 3.48 -14.99 -8.15
CA GLY A 46 4.38 -16.11 -8.46
C GLY A 46 4.33 -16.52 -9.94
N SER A 47 5.12 -17.52 -10.31
CA SER A 47 5.16 -18.06 -11.67
C SER A 47 4.12 -19.17 -11.86
N GLY A 48 3.05 -18.87 -12.61
CA GLY A 48 2.08 -19.85 -13.13
C GLY A 48 0.66 -19.77 -12.51
N ILE A 49 -0.33 -20.26 -13.25
CA ILE A 49 -1.77 -20.22 -12.89
C ILE A 49 -2.11 -21.23 -11.77
N ARG A 50 -1.20 -22.14 -11.45
CA ARG A 50 -1.43 -23.28 -10.55
C ARG A 50 -1.21 -22.97 -9.07
N GLN A 51 -0.65 -21.82 -8.72
CA GLN A 51 -0.42 -21.49 -7.31
C GLN A 51 -1.69 -20.92 -6.67
N PRO A 52 -2.18 -21.52 -5.56
CA PRO A 52 -3.44 -21.11 -4.94
C PRO A 52 -3.32 -19.77 -4.20
N ARG A 53 -2.11 -19.29 -3.92
CA ARG A 53 -1.83 -18.08 -3.12
C ARG A 53 -0.63 -17.31 -3.68
N HIS A 54 -0.53 -16.03 -3.32
CA HIS A 54 0.64 -15.19 -3.58
C HIS A 54 1.92 -15.80 -2.96
N GLN A 55 3.07 -15.49 -3.56
CA GLN A 55 4.39 -15.76 -3.02
C GLN A 55 4.89 -14.55 -2.24
N VAL A 56 5.57 -14.79 -1.12
CA VAL A 56 6.23 -13.76 -0.31
C VAL A 56 7.72 -14.08 -0.28
N LEU A 57 8.54 -13.10 -0.63
CA LEU A 57 10.01 -13.21 -0.62
C LEU A 57 10.58 -12.06 0.19
N ASP A 58 11.52 -12.35 1.09
CA ASP A 58 12.27 -11.31 1.78
C ASP A 58 13.31 -10.70 0.84
N LYS A 59 13.51 -9.38 0.95
CA LYS A 59 14.53 -8.61 0.25
C LYS A 59 15.51 -8.04 1.27
N GLU A 60 16.45 -8.88 1.69
CA GLU A 60 17.48 -8.47 2.63
C GLU A 60 18.31 -7.30 2.08
N GLY A 61 18.54 -6.30 2.92
CA GLY A 61 19.32 -5.10 2.58
C GLY A 61 18.58 -4.06 1.74
N TRP A 62 17.32 -4.28 1.37
CA TRP A 62 16.53 -3.29 0.63
C TRP A 62 15.85 -2.29 1.56
N GLY A 63 15.76 -1.04 1.11
CA GLY A 63 15.16 0.09 1.80
C GLY A 63 14.10 0.83 0.97
N LEU A 64 13.80 2.06 1.39
CA LEU A 64 12.85 2.95 0.69
C LEU A 64 13.39 3.40 -0.66
N GLU A 65 14.70 3.66 -0.71
CA GLU A 65 15.49 4.05 -1.86
C GLU A 65 15.44 3.03 -3.00
N ASP A 66 15.30 1.74 -2.68
CA ASP A 66 15.21 0.68 -3.69
C ASP A 66 13.80 0.50 -4.22
N VAL A 67 12.78 0.83 -3.41
CA VAL A 67 11.39 0.48 -3.67
C VAL A 67 10.59 1.65 -4.26
N LEU A 68 10.74 2.85 -3.69
CA LEU A 68 9.94 4.02 -4.09
C LEU A 68 10.16 4.43 -5.56
N PRO A 69 11.38 4.39 -6.12
CA PRO A 69 11.58 4.74 -7.53
C PRO A 69 10.96 3.74 -8.51
N LEU A 70 10.69 2.51 -8.06
CA LEU A 70 10.08 1.47 -8.88
C LEU A 70 8.55 1.44 -8.79
N SER A 71 7.97 2.12 -7.79
CA SER A 71 6.55 2.01 -7.44
C SER A 71 5.66 2.99 -8.20
N ASP A 72 4.78 2.48 -9.06
CA ASP A 72 3.75 3.28 -9.74
C ASP A 72 2.61 3.69 -8.80
N ALA A 73 2.45 2.97 -7.68
CA ALA A 73 1.53 3.34 -6.61
C ALA A 73 2.19 3.21 -5.23
N VAL A 74 1.94 4.20 -4.37
CA VAL A 74 2.59 4.33 -3.07
C VAL A 74 1.53 4.54 -2.01
N THR A 75 1.45 3.64 -1.03
CA THR A 75 0.53 3.77 0.10
C THR A 75 1.30 4.17 1.36
N GLY A 76 0.68 4.98 2.22
CA GLY A 76 1.23 5.40 3.51
C GLY A 76 0.29 4.97 4.63
N GLY A 77 0.75 4.13 5.55
CA GLY A 77 -0.07 3.50 6.60
C GLY A 77 0.60 3.50 7.97
N VAL A 78 1.57 4.37 8.20
CA VAL A 78 2.35 4.43 9.45
C VAL A 78 1.54 5.16 10.52
N PRO A 79 1.15 4.49 11.62
CA PRO A 79 0.22 5.00 12.63
C PRO A 79 0.92 5.87 13.68
N THR A 80 1.77 6.80 13.24
CA THR A 80 2.44 7.74 14.13
C THR A 80 2.67 9.07 13.43
N ASP A 81 2.50 10.17 14.18
CA ASP A 81 3.00 11.52 13.86
C ASP A 81 4.48 11.68 14.23
N GLY A 82 4.99 10.83 15.13
CA GLY A 82 6.41 10.65 15.43
C GLY A 82 6.66 9.66 16.58
N PHE A 83 7.71 8.85 16.48
CA PHE A 83 8.29 8.17 17.64
C PHE A 83 9.83 8.00 17.55
N ARG A 84 10.53 8.93 18.25
CA ARG A 84 11.80 8.86 19.04
C ARG A 84 13.08 8.24 18.40
N VAL A 85 14.25 8.87 18.19
CA VAL A 85 14.95 10.18 18.39
C VAL A 85 16.29 10.10 17.55
N PRO A 86 16.96 11.17 17.05
CA PRO A 86 16.60 12.57 16.85
C PRO A 86 16.52 12.99 15.36
N THR A 87 15.69 14.02 15.11
CA THR A 87 15.46 14.75 13.85
C THR A 87 14.63 14.02 12.79
N ASP A 88 13.35 14.37 12.77
CA ASP A 88 12.37 14.21 11.68
C ASP A 88 11.60 12.87 11.60
N GLY A 89 10.30 12.94 11.89
CA GLY A 89 9.38 11.79 11.87
C GLY A 89 9.24 11.13 10.50
N PHE A 90 8.75 9.89 10.48
CA PHE A 90 8.58 9.11 9.26
C PHE A 90 7.67 9.85 8.26
N ARG A 91 8.29 10.30 7.17
CA ARG A 91 7.62 10.78 5.97
C ARG A 91 8.16 9.97 4.81
N VAL A 92 7.27 9.60 3.90
CA VAL A 92 7.69 9.00 2.65
C VAL A 92 8.48 10.07 1.88
N PRO A 93 9.77 9.85 1.57
CA PRO A 93 10.59 10.84 0.90
C PRO A 93 10.04 11.10 -0.50
N THR A 94 9.46 12.29 -0.72
CA THR A 94 8.81 12.62 -1.99
C THR A 94 9.79 12.59 -3.16
N ASP A 95 11.05 12.92 -2.93
CA ASP A 95 12.10 12.92 -3.96
C ASP A 95 12.35 11.53 -4.56
N LEU A 96 12.11 10.46 -3.80
CA LEU A 96 12.31 9.08 -4.24
C LEU A 96 11.11 8.50 -5.01
N ILE A 97 9.94 9.13 -4.91
CA ILE A 97 8.71 8.65 -5.57
C ILE A 97 8.84 8.86 -7.09
N HIS A 98 8.32 7.93 -7.88
CA HIS A 98 8.23 8.07 -9.33
C HIS A 98 7.25 9.20 -9.74
N ASP A 99 7.62 10.01 -10.73
CA ASP A 99 6.73 11.07 -11.25
C ASP A 99 5.46 10.47 -11.83
N GLY A 100 4.31 11.03 -11.47
CA GLY A 100 3.02 10.50 -11.90
C GLY A 100 2.55 9.27 -11.12
N ALA A 101 3.23 8.87 -10.05
CA ALA A 101 2.74 7.79 -9.17
C ALA A 101 1.39 8.14 -8.54
N VAL A 102 0.62 7.11 -8.19
CA VAL A 102 -0.61 7.24 -7.40
C VAL A 102 -0.26 7.13 -5.92
N CYS A 103 -0.53 8.16 -5.14
CA CYS A 103 -0.19 8.19 -3.72
C CYS A 103 -1.44 8.19 -2.82
N VAL A 104 -1.49 7.28 -1.84
CA VAL A 104 -2.65 7.11 -0.97
C VAL A 104 -2.24 7.04 0.49
N ASN A 105 -2.77 7.95 1.30
CA ASN A 105 -2.57 7.93 2.75
C ASN A 105 -3.72 7.18 3.44
N PHE A 106 -3.40 6.01 3.98
CA PHE A 106 -4.29 5.15 4.76
C PHE A 106 -4.23 5.42 6.27
N SER A 107 -3.14 6.03 6.75
CA SER A 107 -3.00 6.41 8.15
C SER A 107 -3.92 7.58 8.51
N SER A 108 -4.35 7.61 9.77
CA SER A 108 -4.92 8.83 10.38
C SER A 108 -3.89 9.94 10.52
N TYR A 109 -2.60 9.60 10.42
CA TYR A 109 -1.47 10.51 10.43
C TYR A 109 -1.05 10.89 9.00
N ARG A 110 -0.35 12.01 8.85
CA ARG A 110 0.15 12.48 7.56
C ARG A 110 1.49 11.81 7.24
N ASN A 111 1.48 10.79 6.38
CA ASN A 111 2.71 10.12 5.95
C ASN A 111 3.38 10.77 4.72
N PHE A 112 2.68 11.66 4.02
CA PHE A 112 3.18 12.41 2.87
C PHE A 112 3.20 13.91 3.15
N ASP A 113 4.14 14.61 2.53
CA ASP A 113 4.11 16.07 2.49
C ASP A 113 3.08 16.55 1.46
N GLY A 114 2.03 17.24 1.93
CA GLY A 114 0.84 17.54 1.14
C GLY A 114 1.08 18.40 -0.10
N PRO A 115 1.80 19.54 -0.01
CA PRO A 115 2.17 20.33 -1.17
C PRO A 115 3.10 19.58 -2.13
N ALA A 116 4.22 19.03 -1.62
CA ALA A 116 5.23 18.39 -2.46
C ALA A 116 4.66 17.16 -3.21
N ILE A 117 3.86 16.32 -2.55
CA ILE A 117 3.31 15.13 -3.19
C ILE A 117 2.29 15.47 -4.27
N LYS A 118 1.57 16.60 -4.16
CA LYS A 118 0.58 17.03 -5.17
C LYS A 118 1.24 17.51 -6.46
N GLU A 119 2.47 17.99 -6.40
CA GLU A 119 3.24 18.41 -7.58
C GLU A 119 3.83 17.20 -8.32
N LYS A 120 4.05 16.09 -7.61
CA LYS A 120 4.72 14.89 -8.15
C LYS A 120 3.78 13.76 -8.54
N ALA A 121 2.76 13.49 -7.73
CA ALA A 121 1.81 12.40 -7.92
C ALA A 121 0.77 12.75 -8.99
N SER A 122 0.37 11.78 -9.82
CA SER A 122 -0.75 11.98 -10.75
C SER A 122 -2.09 12.05 -10.00
N ILE A 123 -2.20 11.29 -8.91
CA ILE A 123 -3.35 11.25 -8.01
C ILE A 123 -2.82 11.18 -6.58
N TYR A 124 -3.29 12.07 -5.71
CA TYR A 124 -3.03 12.01 -4.28
C TYR A 124 -4.31 11.95 -3.47
N VAL A 125 -4.45 10.89 -2.66
CA VAL A 125 -5.57 10.69 -1.73
C VAL A 125 -5.07 10.93 -0.30
N PRO A 126 -5.43 12.05 0.35
CA PRO A 126 -4.89 12.42 1.67
C PRO A 126 -5.50 11.63 2.83
N SER A 127 -6.66 11.01 2.63
CA SER A 127 -7.31 10.15 3.62
C SER A 127 -8.32 9.22 2.95
N ILE A 128 -8.44 8.00 3.47
CA ILE A 128 -9.37 6.96 2.99
C ILE A 128 -10.57 6.74 3.92
N GLY A 129 -10.67 7.46 5.03
CA GLY A 129 -11.67 7.22 6.09
C GLY A 129 -13.12 7.18 5.58
N ASN A 130 -13.50 8.10 4.70
CA ASN A 130 -14.85 8.14 4.11
C ASN A 130 -15.14 6.90 3.26
N VAL A 131 -14.15 6.42 2.51
CA VAL A 131 -14.27 5.21 1.69
C VAL A 131 -14.39 3.98 2.59
N THR A 132 -13.64 3.92 3.68
CA THR A 132 -13.75 2.85 4.68
C THR A 132 -15.17 2.77 5.26
N ILE A 133 -15.75 3.89 5.67
CA ILE A 133 -17.13 3.94 6.20
C ILE A 133 -18.11 3.42 5.14
N ALA A 134 -17.99 3.89 3.89
CA ALA A 134 -18.87 3.45 2.80
C ALA A 134 -18.73 1.94 2.53
N MET A 135 -17.51 1.39 2.54
CA MET A 135 -17.27 -0.04 2.37
C MET A 135 -17.82 -0.88 3.52
N LEU A 136 -17.71 -0.41 4.77
CA LEU A 136 -18.31 -1.07 5.92
C LEU A 136 -19.84 -1.11 5.82
N LEU A 137 -20.48 0.00 5.47
CA LEU A 137 -21.94 0.05 5.26
C LEU A 137 -22.37 -0.87 4.12
N ARG A 138 -21.63 -0.86 3.01
CA ARG A 138 -21.89 -1.74 1.88
C ARG A 138 -21.74 -3.22 2.26
N ASN A 139 -20.74 -3.55 3.06
CA ASN A 139 -20.54 -4.92 3.57
C ASN A 139 -21.66 -5.33 4.54
N LEU A 140 -22.17 -4.42 5.37
CA LEU A 140 -23.32 -4.66 6.23
C LEU A 140 -24.59 -4.98 5.42
N VAL A 141 -24.92 -4.17 4.41
CA VAL A 141 -26.08 -4.42 3.53
C VAL A 141 -25.94 -5.78 2.84
N ARG A 142 -24.74 -6.12 2.38
CA ARG A 142 -24.44 -7.43 1.80
C ARG A 142 -24.70 -8.59 2.75
N LEU A 143 -24.29 -8.46 4.01
CA LEU A 143 -24.48 -9.50 5.03
C LEU A 143 -25.97 -9.74 5.28
N ILE A 144 -26.75 -8.66 5.39
CA ILE A 144 -28.20 -8.74 5.59
C ILE A 144 -28.88 -9.44 4.40
N ALA A 145 -28.55 -9.05 3.17
CA ALA A 145 -29.09 -9.67 1.97
C ALA A 145 -28.70 -11.16 1.86
N SER A 146 -27.45 -11.51 2.18
CA SER A 146 -26.98 -12.91 2.13
C SER A 146 -27.69 -13.81 3.14
N ARG A 147 -28.10 -13.25 4.29
CA ARG A 147 -28.86 -13.99 5.31
C ARG A 147 -30.26 -14.38 4.85
N GLN A 148 -30.86 -13.63 3.94
CA GLN A 148 -32.19 -13.91 3.38
C GLN A 148 -32.17 -15.01 2.32
N VAL A 149 -31.01 -15.30 1.72
CA VAL A 149 -30.86 -16.34 0.68
C VAL A 149 -30.62 -17.74 1.28
N VAL A 150 -30.25 -17.82 2.55
CA VAL A 150 -29.94 -19.07 3.27
C VAL A 150 -31.15 -19.56 4.12
N GLN A 151 -32.29 -18.87 4.05
CA GLN A 151 -33.57 -19.33 4.59
C GLN A 151 -34.46 -19.84 3.46
#